data_AF-A0A9X4ETK7-F1
#
_entry.id   AF-A0A9X4ETK7-F1
#
_cell.length_a   1.000
_cell.length_b   1.000
_cell.length_c   1.000
_cell.angle_alpha   90.00
_cell.angle_beta   90.00
_cell.angle_gamma   90.00
#
_symmetry.space_group_name_H-M   'P 1'
#
loop_
_entity.id
_entity.type
_entity.pdbx_description
1 polymer ?
#
loop_
_entity_poly.entity_id
_entity_poly.type
_entity_poly.pdbx_seq_one_letter_code
_entity_poly.pdbx_strand_id
1 'polypeptide(L)'
;MDKNEILLRESFRYIDNNPNALSNEIPNEFIDFWMVEDIHNFNLEETGDTNQGAVFMYSLIKQKSEKGLTEFSIEPEKLMKMYQDWQLVLITISLNNLTDLSFEPFKVFDFDNFNKLEFIVSRK
;
A
#
# COMPACT_ATOMS: atom_id res chain seq x y z
N MET A 1 1.58 5.33 24.96
CA MET A 1 1.30 5.47 23.52
C MET A 1 1.36 4.06 22.96
N ASP A 2 0.27 3.64 22.31
CA ASP A 2 0.15 2.28 21.79
C ASP A 2 1.18 2.05 20.67
N LYS A 3 1.76 0.85 20.56
CA LYS A 3 2.75 0.51 19.53
C LYS A 3 2.17 0.72 18.13
N ASN A 4 0.89 0.38 17.95
CA ASN A 4 0.19 0.53 16.68
C ASN A 4 -0.04 2.01 16.33
N GLU A 5 -0.35 2.84 17.32
CA GLU A 5 -0.49 4.30 17.15
C GLU A 5 0.82 4.95 16.70
N ILE A 6 1.95 4.49 17.26
CA ILE A 6 3.29 4.93 16.81
C ILE A 6 3.53 4.53 15.36
N LEU A 7 3.33 3.24 15.03
CA LEU A 7 3.56 2.74 13.66
C LEU A 7 2.65 3.44 12.63
N LEU A 8 1.40 3.74 12.98
CA LEU A 8 0.50 4.49 12.11
C LEU A 8 1.04 5.89 11.82
N ARG A 9 1.45 6.63 12.86
CA ARG A 9 2.02 7.98 12.69
C ARG A 9 3.31 7.94 11.88
N GLU A 10 4.17 6.96 12.13
CA GLU A 10 5.41 6.78 11.39
C GLU A 10 5.17 6.41 9.92
N SER A 11 4.12 5.63 9.65
CA SER A 11 3.68 5.31 8.29
C SER A 11 3.28 6.58 7.54
N PHE A 12 2.46 7.44 8.14
CA PHE A 12 2.06 8.71 7.53
C PHE A 12 3.27 9.60 7.27
N ARG A 13 4.18 9.72 8.24
CA ARG A 13 5.42 10.48 8.08
C ARG A 13 6.30 9.93 6.96
N TYR A 14 6.40 8.60 6.82
CA TYR A 14 7.14 7.98 5.74
C TYR A 14 6.52 8.31 4.38
N ILE A 15 5.20 8.16 4.25
CA ILE A 15 4.45 8.46 3.03
C ILE A 15 4.62 9.92 2.62
N ASP A 16 4.56 10.85 3.57
CA ASP A 16 4.76 12.28 3.30
C ASP A 16 6.13 12.59 2.71
N ASN A 17 7.18 11.94 3.21
CA ASN A 17 8.54 12.17 2.76
C ASN A 17 8.91 11.37 1.50
N ASN A 18 8.15 10.31 1.18
CA ASN A 18 8.46 9.40 0.09
C ASN A 18 7.22 9.08 -0.78
N PRO A 19 6.54 10.09 -1.36
CA PRO A 19 5.33 9.86 -2.17
C PRO A 19 5.57 9.03 -3.44
N ASN A 20 6.84 8.90 -3.85
CA ASN A 20 7.27 8.12 -5.02
C ASN A 20 8.08 6.88 -4.65
N ALA A 21 8.01 6.41 -3.40
CA ALA A 21 8.76 5.25 -2.91
C ALA A 21 8.63 4.04 -3.84
N LEU A 22 9.77 3.41 -4.13
CA LEU A 22 9.84 2.13 -4.81
C LEU A 22 9.71 0.97 -3.81
N SER A 23 9.29 -0.19 -4.30
CA SER A 23 9.04 -1.40 -3.51
C SER A 23 10.23 -1.86 -2.67
N ASN A 24 11.45 -1.61 -3.13
CA ASN A 24 12.69 -1.97 -2.43
C ASN A 24 13.18 -0.91 -1.43
N GLU A 25 12.52 0.25 -1.37
CA GLU A 25 12.87 1.35 -0.45
C GLU A 25 12.02 1.34 0.82
N ILE A 26 10.98 0.50 0.88
CA ILE A 26 10.06 0.44 2.00
C ILE A 26 10.61 -0.48 3.09
N PRO A 27 10.79 0.03 4.33
CA PRO A 27 11.14 -0.81 5.48
C PRO A 27 10.15 -1.96 5.69
N ASN A 28 10.66 -3.16 5.95
CA ASN A 28 9.82 -4.36 6.18
C ASN A 28 8.80 -4.16 7.30
N GLU A 29 9.14 -3.43 8.36
CA GLU A 29 8.22 -3.12 9.46
C GLU A 29 6.95 -2.39 9.01
N PHE A 30 7.05 -1.57 7.95
CA PHE A 30 5.90 -0.92 7.34
C PHE A 30 5.12 -1.88 6.46
N ILE A 31 5.79 -2.71 5.66
CA ILE A 31 5.12 -3.74 4.87
C ILE A 31 4.29 -4.67 5.76
N ASP A 32 4.88 -5.16 6.85
CA ASP A 32 4.21 -6.04 7.81
C ASP A 32 3.04 -5.33 8.52
N PHE A 33 3.17 -4.03 8.80
CA PHE A 33 2.11 -3.25 9.44
C PHE A 33 0.97 -2.87 8.48
N TRP A 34 1.27 -2.64 7.20
CA TRP A 34 0.31 -2.19 6.19
C TRP A 34 -0.50 -3.34 5.57
N MET A 35 0.08 -4.53 5.57
CA MET A 35 -0.53 -5.73 5.01
C MET A 35 -1.55 -6.31 5.99
N VAL A 36 -2.65 -6.84 5.45
CA VAL A 36 -3.64 -7.63 6.20
C VAL A 36 -3.22 -9.10 6.16
N GLU A 37 -3.29 -9.79 7.30
CA GLU A 37 -2.89 -11.19 7.41
C GLU A 37 -3.79 -12.14 6.61
N ASP A 38 -5.07 -11.80 6.40
CA ASP A 38 -6.04 -12.59 5.66
C ASP A 38 -6.83 -11.73 4.64
N ILE A 39 -6.37 -11.71 3.40
CA ILE A 39 -7.04 -11.00 2.29
C ILE A 39 -8.37 -11.65 1.89
N HIS A 40 -8.59 -12.94 2.19
CA HIS A 40 -9.77 -13.66 1.71
C HIS A 40 -11.02 -13.38 2.54
N ASN A 41 -10.87 -12.91 3.78
CA ASN A 41 -11.97 -12.51 4.67
C ASN A 41 -12.23 -11.00 4.69
N PHE A 42 -11.85 -10.30 3.61
CA PHE A 42 -11.87 -8.84 3.54
C PHE A 42 -13.28 -8.25 3.39
N ASN A 43 -13.75 -7.49 4.39
CA ASN A 43 -14.98 -6.71 4.33
C ASN A 43 -14.69 -5.19 4.36
N LEU A 44 -15.20 -4.46 3.36
CA LEU A 44 -15.11 -3.00 3.20
C LEU A 44 -15.57 -2.24 4.46
N GLU A 45 -16.61 -2.74 5.13
CA GLU A 45 -17.16 -2.12 6.36
C GLU A 45 -16.16 -2.14 7.52
N GLU A 46 -15.27 -3.12 7.57
CA GLU A 46 -14.26 -3.24 8.63
C GLU A 46 -13.00 -2.42 8.32
N THR A 47 -12.79 -2.06 7.05
CA THR A 47 -11.51 -1.50 6.59
C THR A 47 -11.28 -0.07 6.98
N GLY A 48 -12.34 0.73 7.06
CA GLY A 48 -12.28 2.12 7.52
C GLY A 48 -11.78 2.27 8.97
N ASP A 49 -11.93 1.21 9.78
CA ASP A 49 -11.60 1.23 11.21
C ASP A 49 -10.26 0.52 11.54
N THR A 50 -9.52 0.08 10.53
CA THR A 50 -8.20 -0.55 10.70
C THR A 50 -7.06 0.43 10.43
N ASN A 51 -5.90 0.18 11.06
CA ASN A 51 -4.69 0.94 10.75
C ASN A 51 -4.28 0.79 9.28
N GLN A 52 -4.44 -0.41 8.71
CA GLN A 52 -4.14 -0.72 7.32
C GLN A 52 -5.00 0.10 6.36
N GLY A 53 -6.31 0.18 6.61
CA GLY A 53 -7.22 1.03 5.84
C GLY A 53 -6.90 2.51 5.99
N ALA A 54 -6.53 2.96 7.19
CA ALA A 54 -6.08 4.34 7.41
C ALA A 54 -4.82 4.67 6.60
N VAL A 55 -3.83 3.78 6.57
CA VAL A 55 -2.62 3.93 5.74
C VAL A 55 -2.93 3.97 4.25
N PHE A 56 -3.79 3.08 3.76
CA PHE A 56 -4.24 3.09 2.37
C PHE A 56 -4.92 4.42 2.02
N MET A 57 -5.90 4.85 2.81
CA MET A 57 -6.64 6.08 2.55
C MET A 57 -5.72 7.29 2.56
N TYR A 58 -4.80 7.34 3.52
CA TYR A 58 -3.82 8.42 3.63
C TYR A 58 -2.88 8.46 2.41
N SER A 59 -2.33 7.32 2.01
CA SER A 59 -1.44 7.23 0.83
C SER A 59 -2.17 7.56 -0.47
N LEU A 60 -3.44 7.15 -0.61
CA LEU A 60 -4.27 7.52 -1.75
C LEU A 60 -4.52 9.04 -1.80
N ILE A 61 -4.92 9.65 -0.68
CA ILE A 61 -5.12 11.11 -0.59
C ILE A 61 -3.82 11.83 -0.93
N LYS A 62 -2.68 11.38 -0.38
CA LYS A 62 -1.37 11.97 -0.66
C LYS A 62 -1.04 11.88 -2.15
N GLN A 63 -1.22 10.72 -2.79
CA GLN A 63 -0.97 10.57 -4.23
C GLN A 63 -1.87 11.49 -5.08
N LYS A 64 -3.14 11.66 -4.71
CA LYS A 64 -4.05 12.58 -5.43
C LYS A 64 -3.65 14.04 -5.23
N SER A 65 -3.23 14.40 -4.01
CA SER A 65 -2.71 15.74 -3.69
C SER A 65 -1.45 16.08 -4.48
N GLU A 66 -0.51 15.13 -4.64
CA GLU A 66 0.69 15.32 -5.47
C GLU A 66 0.36 15.54 -6.97
N LYS A 67 -0.84 15.12 -7.41
CA LYS A 67 -1.37 15.39 -8.76
C LYS A 67 -2.20 16.68 -8.83
N GLY A 68 -2.23 17.47 -7.77
CA GLY A 68 -2.97 18.73 -7.68
C GLY A 68 -4.46 18.58 -7.42
N LEU A 69 -4.93 17.39 -7.02
CA LEU A 69 -6.32 17.14 -6.68
C LEU A 69 -6.54 17.32 -5.17
N THR A 70 -7.29 18.35 -4.78
CA THR A 70 -7.66 18.60 -3.37
C THR A 70 -8.97 17.93 -2.98
N GLU A 71 -9.82 17.61 -3.96
CA GLU A 71 -11.07 16.88 -3.78
C GLU A 71 -11.23 15.88 -4.92
N PHE A 72 -11.70 14.68 -4.60
CA PHE A 72 -11.98 13.63 -5.58
C PHE A 72 -13.08 12.70 -5.07
N SER A 73 -13.81 12.09 -6.01
CA SER A 73 -14.82 11.07 -5.72
C SER A 73 -14.39 9.75 -6.36
N ILE A 74 -14.56 8.66 -5.62
CA ILE A 74 -14.28 7.30 -6.07
C ILE A 74 -15.48 6.45 -5.66
N GLU A 75 -16.00 5.68 -6.62
CA GLU A 75 -17.07 4.71 -6.35
C GLU A 75 -16.59 3.64 -5.35
N PRO A 76 -17.43 3.20 -4.40
CA PRO A 76 -17.01 2.24 -3.37
C PRO A 76 -16.36 0.97 -3.92
N GLU A 77 -16.92 0.39 -4.99
CA GLU A 77 -16.37 -0.81 -5.65
C GLU A 77 -14.97 -0.57 -6.23
N LYS A 78 -14.74 0.63 -6.78
CA LYS A 78 -13.44 1.02 -7.31
C LYS A 78 -12.43 1.26 -6.19
N LEU A 79 -12.85 1.88 -5.09
CA LEU A 79 -12.00 2.09 -3.91
C LEU A 79 -11.55 0.75 -3.31
N MET A 80 -12.50 -0.17 -3.16
CA MET A 80 -12.27 -1.55 -2.74
C MET A 80 -11.25 -2.27 -3.63
N LYS A 81 -11.44 -2.19 -4.95
CA LYS A 81 -10.49 -2.77 -5.90
C LYS A 81 -9.08 -2.17 -5.77
N MET A 82 -8.98 -0.84 -5.62
CA MET A 82 -7.68 -0.17 -5.42
C MET A 82 -6.99 -0.62 -4.14
N TYR A 83 -7.74 -0.86 -3.07
CA TYR A 83 -7.20 -1.42 -1.83
C TYR A 83 -6.69 -2.85 -2.03
N GLN A 84 -7.46 -3.72 -2.69
CA GLN A 84 -7.07 -5.10 -2.98
C GLN A 84 -5.81 -5.17 -3.85
N ASP A 85 -5.75 -4.34 -4.90
CA ASP A 85 -4.58 -4.23 -5.77
C ASP A 85 -3.35 -3.74 -4.96
N TRP A 86 -3.55 -2.81 -4.01
CA TRP A 86 -2.48 -2.37 -3.10
C TRP A 86 -2.00 -3.47 -2.16
N GLN A 87 -2.92 -4.29 -1.60
CA GLN A 87 -2.53 -5.43 -0.77
C GLN A 87 -1.75 -6.48 -1.56
N LEU A 88 -2.10 -6.73 -2.82
CA LEU A 88 -1.32 -7.61 -3.71
C LEU A 88 0.10 -7.06 -3.96
N VAL A 89 0.21 -5.73 -4.10
CA VAL A 89 1.51 -5.04 -4.16
C VAL A 89 2.33 -5.31 -2.90
N LEU A 90 1.76 -5.15 -1.70
CA LEU A 90 2.46 -5.41 -0.43
C LEU A 90 2.91 -6.87 -0.28
N ILE A 91 2.04 -7.83 -0.64
CA ILE A 91 2.41 -9.25 -0.67
C ILE A 91 3.59 -9.49 -1.59
N THR A 92 3.59 -8.86 -2.77
CA THR A 92 4.70 -9.03 -3.73
C THR A 92 6.02 -8.55 -3.14
N ILE A 93 6.02 -7.43 -2.41
CA ILE A 93 7.20 -6.93 -1.68
C ILE A 93 7.64 -7.95 -0.63
N SER A 94 6.70 -8.48 0.15
CA SER A 94 6.98 -9.50 1.16
C SER A 94 7.58 -10.78 0.55
N LEU A 95 7.01 -11.29 -0.54
CA LEU A 95 7.54 -12.45 -1.28
C LEU A 95 8.95 -12.19 -1.84
N ASN A 96 9.19 -10.99 -2.38
CA ASN A 96 10.51 -10.56 -2.82
C ASN A 96 11.52 -10.60 -1.67
N ASN A 97 11.11 -10.34 -0.43
CA ASN A 97 12.02 -10.29 0.71
C ASN A 97 12.21 -11.65 1.39
N LEU A 98 11.21 -12.53 1.31
CA LEU A 98 11.19 -13.83 2.01
C LEU A 98 11.59 -15.02 1.13
N THR A 99 11.65 -14.87 -0.19
CA THR A 99 11.89 -15.97 -1.12
C THR A 99 13.03 -15.69 -2.10
N ASP A 100 13.41 -16.72 -2.87
CA ASP A 100 14.33 -16.63 -4.00
C ASP A 100 13.72 -15.90 -5.21
N LEU A 101 12.45 -15.49 -5.14
CA LEU A 101 11.84 -14.68 -6.18
C LEU A 101 12.37 -13.25 -6.10
N SER A 102 12.66 -12.69 -7.27
CA SER A 102 13.02 -11.28 -7.44
C SER A 102 12.02 -10.60 -8.36
N PHE A 103 11.54 -9.44 -7.94
CA PHE A 103 10.66 -8.55 -8.70
C PHE A 103 11.40 -7.24 -8.98
N GLU A 104 11.23 -6.68 -10.18
CA GLU A 104 11.77 -5.35 -10.46
C GLU A 104 11.15 -4.29 -9.54
N PRO A 105 11.90 -3.24 -9.11
CA PRO A 105 11.35 -2.18 -8.30
C PRO A 105 10.19 -1.44 -8.98
N PHE A 106 9.10 -1.21 -8.25
CA PHE A 106 7.92 -0.51 -8.75
C PHE A 106 7.37 0.47 -7.70
N LYS A 107 6.64 1.49 -8.15
CA LYS A 107 6.08 2.52 -7.25
C LYS A 107 4.95 1.95 -6.39
N VAL A 108 5.08 2.07 -5.08
CA VAL A 108 4.10 1.48 -4.14
C VAL A 108 2.82 2.31 -4.01
N PHE A 109 2.89 3.61 -4.27
CA PHE A 109 1.74 4.52 -4.14
C PHE A 109 1.13 4.94 -5.49
N ASP A 110 1.40 4.21 -6.58
CA ASP A 110 0.86 4.54 -7.91
C ASP A 110 -0.48 3.85 -8.22
N PHE A 111 -1.49 4.14 -7.40
CA PHE A 111 -2.80 3.50 -7.46
C PHE A 111 -3.52 3.58 -8.81
N ASP A 112 -3.18 4.57 -9.65
CA ASP A 112 -3.81 4.73 -10.97
C ASP A 112 -3.22 3.81 -12.04
N ASN A 113 -2.08 3.17 -11.76
CA ASN A 113 -1.36 2.32 -12.71
C ASN A 113 -1.16 0.89 -12.22
N PHE A 114 -1.73 0.48 -11.08
CA PHE A 114 -1.64 -0.91 -10.62
C PHE A 114 -2.18 -1.92 -11.64
N ASN A 115 -3.23 -1.57 -12.39
CA ASN A 115 -3.75 -2.42 -13.46
C ASN A 115 -2.81 -2.59 -14.66
N LYS A 116 -1.75 -1.78 -14.76
CA LYS A 116 -0.69 -1.87 -15.78
C LYS A 116 0.62 -2.40 -15.20
N LEU A 117 0.64 -2.74 -13.91
CA LEU A 117 1.85 -3.19 -13.25
C LEU A 117 2.18 -4.59 -13.77
N GLU A 118 3.36 -4.73 -14.35
CA GLU A 118 3.87 -6.03 -14.81
C GLU A 118 4.88 -6.55 -13.79
N PHE A 119 4.56 -7.68 -13.17
CA PHE A 119 5.46 -8.36 -12.25
C PHE A 119 6.44 -9.23 -13.04
N ILE A 120 7.63 -8.70 -13.30
CA ILE A 120 8.72 -9.48 -13.89
C ILE A 120 9.34 -10.32 -12.78
N VAL A 121 9.09 -11.62 -12.81
CA VAL A 121 9.55 -12.57 -11.80
C VAL A 121 10.80 -13.30 -12.30
N SER A 122 11.87 -13.23 -11.53
CA SER A 122 13.11 -13.98 -11.76
C SER A 122 13.55 -14.71 -10.49
N ARG A 123 14.49 -15.63 -10.61
CA ARG A 123 15.11 -16.31 -9.47
C ARG A 123 16.44 -15.62 -9.14
N LYS A 124 16.69 -15.34 -7.86
CA LYS A 124 17.93 -14.77 -7.34
C LYS A 124 19.12 -15.72 -7.47
#